data_AF-A0A0K0DGS3-F1
#
_entry.id   AF-A0A0K0DGS3-F1
#
_cell.length_a   1.000
_cell.length_b   1.000
_cell.length_c   1.000
_cell.angle_alpha   90.00
_cell.angle_beta   90.00
_cell.angle_gamma   90.00
#
_symmetry.space_group_name_H-M   'P 1'
#
loop_
_entity.id
_entity.type
_entity.pdbx_description
1 polymer ?
#
loop_
_entity_poly.entity_id
_entity_poly.type
_entity_poly.pdbx_seq_one_letter_code
_entity_poly.pdbx_strand_id
1 'polypeptide(L)'
;MRRRHPFNVVYDTGEELFLGTCDSRGVGGVGVLVNTNLSMNIDSFEQLITRIGRLRLKRCGSIPALTIFVVYPPTSNYDEAFYLDLERFYREDHTFFRVIIGDFNAKIGPKRASEERHVEAHGLEWNEQ
;
A
#
# COMPACT_ATOMS: atom_id res chain seq x y z
N MET A 1 -18.68 -6.51 18.67
CA MET A 1 -17.55 -6.44 17.72
C MET A 1 -18.11 -6.61 16.30
N ARG A 2 -18.40 -5.52 15.58
CA ARG A 2 -18.97 -5.56 14.23
C ARG A 2 -17.86 -5.95 13.24
N ARG A 3 -18.00 -7.08 12.53
CA ARG A 3 -17.13 -7.42 11.39
C ARG A 3 -17.32 -6.36 10.31
N ARG A 4 -16.35 -5.47 10.14
CA ARG A 4 -16.31 -4.53 9.01
C ARG A 4 -16.00 -5.36 7.77
N HIS A 5 -16.99 -5.54 6.90
CA HIS A 5 -16.74 -6.12 5.57
C HIS A 5 -16.03 -5.06 4.72
N PRO A 6 -14.95 -5.42 3.99
CA PRO A 6 -14.38 -4.53 2.99
C PRO A 6 -15.44 -4.21 1.92
N PHE A 7 -15.41 -2.99 1.39
CA PHE A 7 -16.26 -2.60 0.27
C PHE A 7 -15.60 -3.11 -1.00
N ASN A 8 -16.30 -4.00 -1.71
CA ASN A 8 -15.89 -4.47 -3.03
C ASN A 8 -16.79 -3.85 -4.10
N VAL A 9 -16.19 -3.30 -5.16
CA VAL A 9 -16.89 -2.81 -6.36
C VAL A 9 -16.29 -3.51 -7.56
N VAL A 10 -17.13 -4.11 -8.40
CA VAL A 10 -16.72 -4.72 -9.67
C VAL A 10 -16.95 -3.70 -10.77
N TYR A 11 -15.91 -3.34 -11.51
CA TYR A 11 -15.99 -2.48 -12.70
C TYR A 11 -16.33 -3.31 -13.94
N ASP A 12 -16.96 -2.69 -14.93
CA ASP A 12 -17.29 -3.31 -16.23
C ASP A 12 -16.05 -3.81 -17.01
N THR A 13 -14.84 -3.42 -16.58
CA THR A 13 -13.55 -3.87 -17.11
C THR A 13 -13.13 -5.27 -16.64
N GLY A 14 -13.90 -5.92 -15.77
CA GLY A 14 -13.53 -7.22 -15.18
C GLY A 14 -12.45 -7.09 -14.09
N GLU A 15 -12.48 -5.96 -13.37
CA GLU A 15 -11.61 -5.69 -12.23
C GLU A 15 -12.47 -5.48 -10.98
N GLU A 16 -12.02 -6.02 -9.86
CA GLU A 16 -12.64 -5.90 -8.55
C GLU A 16 -11.75 -5.04 -7.64
N LEU A 17 -12.33 -3.97 -7.13
CA LEU A 17 -11.67 -3.03 -6.23
C LEU A 17 -11.97 -3.40 -4.79
N PHE A 18 -10.92 -3.64 -4.01
CA PHE A 18 -10.98 -3.91 -2.58
C PHE A 18 -10.60 -2.63 -1.81
N LEU A 19 -11.53 -2.13 -1.01
CA LEU A 19 -11.35 -0.93 -0.21
C LEU A 19 -11.47 -1.22 1.28
N GLY A 20 -10.57 -0.64 2.04
CA GLY A 20 -10.57 -0.72 3.48
C GLY A 20 -11.47 0.34 4.10
N THR A 21 -11.90 0.07 5.33
CA THR A 21 -12.72 0.99 6.13
C THR A 21 -11.99 1.30 7.43
N CYS A 22 -11.15 2.33 7.43
CA CYS A 22 -10.35 2.65 8.62
C CYS A 22 -11.14 3.47 9.66
N ASP A 23 -11.99 4.42 9.25
CA ASP A 23 -12.80 5.24 10.16
C ASP A 23 -14.31 5.19 9.85
N SER A 24 -15.12 5.80 10.71
CA SER A 24 -16.58 5.85 10.55
C SER A 24 -17.04 6.85 9.47
N ARG A 25 -16.11 7.52 8.76
CA ARG A 25 -16.40 8.62 7.83
C ARG A 25 -16.32 8.19 6.36
N GLY A 26 -15.79 7.02 6.05
CA GLY A 26 -15.77 6.49 4.69
C GLY A 26 -14.40 5.92 4.30
N VAL A 27 -14.38 5.27 3.13
CA VAL A 27 -13.25 4.59 2.46
C VAL A 27 -11.87 5.08 2.93
N GLY A 28 -11.06 4.19 3.50
CA GLY A 28 -9.72 4.57 3.93
C GLY A 28 -8.74 4.73 2.76
N GLY A 29 -7.60 5.35 3.04
CA GLY A 29 -6.64 5.83 2.02
C GLY A 29 -5.83 4.76 1.27
N VAL A 30 -6.20 3.48 1.36
CA VAL A 30 -5.53 2.38 0.66
C VAL A 30 -6.58 1.45 0.05
N GLY A 31 -6.35 1.06 -1.20
CA GLY A 31 -7.16 0.10 -1.92
C GLY A 31 -6.32 -0.73 -2.88
N VAL A 32 -6.85 -1.87 -3.29
CA VAL A 32 -6.23 -2.72 -4.31
C VAL A 32 -7.23 -3.03 -5.40
N LEU A 33 -6.85 -2.78 -6.64
CA LEU A 33 -7.59 -3.22 -7.81
C LEU A 33 -7.03 -4.56 -8.26
N VAL A 34 -7.89 -5.57 -8.40
CA VAL A 34 -7.48 -6.92 -8.80
C VAL A 34 -8.36 -7.40 -9.93
N ASN A 35 -7.78 -8.02 -10.95
CA ASN A 35 -8.55 -8.64 -12.02
C ASN A 35 -9.50 -9.72 -11.45
N THR A 36 -10.74 -9.79 -11.93
CA THR A 36 -11.76 -10.74 -11.45
C THR A 36 -11.31 -12.20 -11.59
N ASN A 37 -10.52 -12.56 -12.61
CA ASN A 37 -9.97 -13.92 -12.75
C ASN A 37 -8.99 -14.28 -11.63
N LEU A 38 -8.38 -13.27 -10.99
CA LEU A 38 -7.47 -13.42 -9.86
C LEU A 38 -8.18 -13.18 -8.51
N SER A 39 -9.38 -12.59 -8.50
CA SER A 39 -10.06 -12.25 -7.24
C SER A 39 -10.44 -13.48 -6.43
N MET A 40 -10.72 -14.61 -7.10
CA MET A 40 -10.92 -15.90 -6.43
C MET A 40 -9.70 -16.37 -5.61
N ASN A 41 -8.50 -15.90 -5.94
CA ASN A 41 -7.26 -16.21 -5.22
C ASN A 41 -7.01 -15.26 -4.06
N ILE A 42 -7.82 -14.22 -3.86
CA ILE A 42 -7.74 -13.36 -2.70
C ILE A 42 -8.38 -14.09 -1.53
N ASP A 43 -7.65 -14.17 -0.43
CA ASP A 43 -8.16 -14.65 0.85
C ASP A 43 -8.85 -13.52 1.61
N SER A 44 -8.14 -12.40 1.77
CA SER A 44 -8.66 -11.25 2.49
C SER A 44 -7.94 -9.97 2.09
N PHE A 45 -8.67 -8.87 2.12
CA PHE A 45 -8.09 -7.53 2.17
C PHE A 45 -8.57 -6.85 3.44
N GLU A 46 -7.64 -6.27 4.18
CA GLU A 46 -7.94 -5.48 5.35
C GLU A 46 -7.07 -4.23 5.38
N GLN A 47 -7.63 -3.16 5.89
CA GLN A 47 -6.90 -1.95 6.15
C GLN A 47 -6.55 -1.90 7.63
N LEU A 48 -5.25 -2.03 7.90
CA LEU A 48 -4.69 -2.11 9.24
C LEU A 48 -4.74 -0.74 9.92
N ILE A 49 -4.35 0.30 9.18
CA ILE A 49 -4.47 1.71 9.54
C ILE A 49 -4.74 2.54 8.28
N THR A 50 -4.97 3.85 8.41
CA THR A 50 -5.36 4.74 7.30
C THR A 50 -4.46 4.64 6.08
N ARG A 51 -3.17 4.34 6.26
CA ARG A 51 -2.14 4.33 5.21
C ARG A 51 -1.50 2.97 4.94
N ILE A 52 -1.99 1.90 5.59
CA ILE A 52 -1.45 0.54 5.42
C ILE A 52 -2.61 -0.43 5.20
N GLY A 53 -2.62 -1.04 4.02
CA GLY A 53 -3.47 -2.18 3.67
C GLY A 53 -2.68 -3.49 3.66
N ARG A 54 -3.36 -4.59 3.94
CA ARG A 54 -2.82 -5.95 3.86
C ARG A 54 -3.74 -6.80 2.98
N LEU A 55 -3.20 -7.27 1.86
CA LEU A 55 -3.84 -8.23 0.98
C LEU A 55 -3.21 -9.61 1.21
N ARG A 56 -4.03 -10.60 1.50
CA ARG A 56 -3.60 -11.99 1.64
C ARG A 56 -4.14 -12.79 0.47
N LEU A 57 -3.29 -13.59 -0.14
CA LEU A 57 -3.70 -14.54 -1.17
C LEU A 57 -3.91 -15.93 -0.56
N LYS A 58 -4.87 -16.66 -1.11
CA LYS A 58 -5.15 -18.04 -0.75
C LYS A 58 -3.94 -18.90 -1.05
N ARG A 59 -3.68 -19.82 -0.13
CA ARG A 59 -2.71 -20.89 -0.33
C ARG A 59 -3.30 -21.94 -1.28
N CYS A 60 -2.60 -22.28 -2.36
CA CYS A 60 -3.01 -23.36 -3.26
C CYS A 60 -1.99 -24.52 -3.20
N GLY A 61 -2.42 -25.67 -2.68
CA GLY A 61 -1.58 -26.87 -2.59
C GLY A 61 -0.31 -26.66 -1.75
N SER A 62 0.85 -26.90 -2.37
CA SER A 62 2.19 -26.75 -1.77
C SER A 62 2.76 -25.33 -1.86
N ILE A 63 2.10 -24.42 -2.57
CA ILE A 63 2.57 -23.03 -2.71
C ILE A 63 2.48 -22.35 -1.33
N PRO A 64 3.57 -21.76 -0.80
CA PRO A 64 3.52 -21.03 0.46
C PRO A 64 2.62 -19.79 0.37
N ALA A 65 2.02 -19.40 1.50
CA ALA A 65 1.14 -18.23 1.55
C ALA A 65 1.89 -16.93 1.24
N LEU A 66 1.22 -16.01 0.54
CA LEU A 66 1.72 -14.69 0.17
C LEU A 66 0.86 -13.60 0.80
N THR A 67 1.50 -12.66 1.47
CA THR A 67 0.92 -11.38 1.92
C THR A 67 1.55 -10.22 1.18
N ILE A 68 0.73 -9.29 0.70
CA ILE A 68 1.15 -8.03 0.10
C ILE A 68 0.67 -6.89 1.00
N PHE A 69 1.62 -6.10 1.50
CA PHE A 69 1.35 -4.85 2.19
C PHE A 69 1.33 -3.72 1.18
N VAL A 70 0.22 -3.00 1.14
CA VAL A 70 0.08 -1.79 0.31
C VAL A 70 0.20 -0.59 1.23
N VAL A 71 1.21 0.22 0.99
CA VAL A 71 1.58 1.32 1.88
C VAL A 71 1.55 2.65 1.15
N TYR A 72 1.02 3.67 1.82
CA TYR A 72 1.10 5.06 1.37
C TYR A 72 1.90 5.87 2.39
N PRO A 73 3.23 5.98 2.22
CA PRO A 73 4.09 6.69 3.15
C PRO A 73 3.73 8.18 3.27
N PRO A 74 3.98 8.81 4.44
CA PRO A 74 3.82 10.25 4.59
C PRO A 74 4.66 11.03 3.59
N THR A 75 4.07 12.06 2.98
CA THR A 75 4.69 12.93 1.97
C THR A 75 5.73 13.89 2.55
N SER A 76 5.61 14.25 3.83
CA SER A 76 6.46 15.23 4.49
C SER A 76 6.94 14.72 5.84
N ASN A 77 8.22 14.95 6.14
CA ASN A 77 8.93 14.57 7.36
C ASN A 77 8.91 13.06 7.67
N TYR A 78 10.01 12.57 8.27
CA TYR A 78 10.11 11.19 8.73
C TYR A 78 9.08 10.95 9.84
N ASP A 79 8.05 10.15 9.56
CA ASP A 79 7.02 9.75 10.53
C ASP A 79 7.40 8.40 11.13
N GLU A 80 8.08 8.43 12.27
CA GLU A 80 8.49 7.24 13.01
C GLU A 80 7.33 6.30 13.33
N ALA A 81 6.15 6.86 13.68
CA ALA A 81 4.99 6.05 14.05
C ALA A 81 4.53 5.18 12.87
N PHE A 82 4.52 5.74 11.65
CA PHE A 82 4.18 5.00 10.45
C PHE A 82 5.14 3.83 10.20
N TYR A 83 6.45 4.05 10.30
CA TYR A 83 7.45 2.99 10.06
C TYR A 83 7.45 1.92 11.14
N LEU A 84 7.22 2.31 12.41
CA LEU A 84 7.08 1.37 13.53
C LEU A 84 5.81 0.53 13.39
N ASP A 85 4.68 1.13 13.00
CA ASP A 85 3.45 0.39 12.73
C ASP A 85 3.65 -0.57 11.55
N LEU A 86 4.28 -0.12 10.47
CA LEU A 86 4.62 -0.96 9.32
C LEU A 86 5.52 -2.13 9.73
N GLU A 87 6.56 -1.89 10.53
CA GLU A 87 7.43 -2.95 11.05
C GLU A 87 6.65 -3.92 11.94
N ARG A 88 5.79 -3.42 12.84
CA ARG A 88 4.98 -4.26 13.74
C ARG A 88 4.09 -5.19 12.92
N PHE A 89 3.31 -4.66 12.00
CA PHE A 89 2.49 -5.47 11.10
C PHE A 89 3.35 -6.38 10.23
N TYR A 90 4.54 -5.90 9.85
CA TYR A 90 5.50 -6.71 9.14
C TYR A 90 6.15 -7.80 10.02
N ARG A 91 6.00 -7.83 11.33
CA ARG A 91 6.51 -8.93 12.17
C ARG A 91 5.40 -9.86 12.61
N GLU A 92 4.21 -9.31 12.83
CA GLU A 92 3.02 -10.06 13.24
C GLU A 92 2.46 -10.97 12.15
N ASP A 93 2.68 -10.65 10.87
CA ASP A 93 2.19 -11.52 9.80
C ASP A 93 2.95 -12.85 9.74
N HIS A 94 2.21 -13.96 9.64
CA HIS A 94 2.76 -15.31 9.68
C HIS A 94 2.88 -15.98 8.31
N THR A 95 2.74 -15.22 7.21
CA THR A 95 2.94 -15.79 5.86
C THR A 95 4.42 -15.92 5.53
N PHE A 96 4.72 -16.90 4.69
CA PHE A 96 6.10 -17.21 4.30
C PHE A 96 6.65 -16.14 3.37
N PHE A 97 5.87 -15.75 2.35
CA PHE A 97 6.25 -14.67 1.44
C PHE A 97 5.50 -13.40 1.78
N ARG A 98 6.26 -12.30 1.86
CA ARG A 98 5.74 -10.98 2.21
C ARG A 98 6.35 -9.95 1.28
N VAL A 99 5.51 -9.10 0.73
CA VAL A 99 5.91 -8.04 -0.20
C VAL A 99 5.37 -6.72 0.32
N ILE A 100 6.15 -5.64 0.24
CA ILE A 100 5.70 -4.29 0.54
C ILE A 100 5.71 -3.51 -0.78
N ILE A 101 4.58 -2.90 -1.13
CA ILE A 101 4.40 -2.09 -2.34
C ILE A 101 3.84 -0.74 -1.92
N GLY A 102 4.43 0.34 -2.41
CA GLY A 102 3.98 1.68 -2.12
C GLY A 102 4.83 2.73 -2.82
N ASP A 103 4.30 3.93 -2.94
CA ASP A 103 5.04 5.08 -3.44
C ASP A 103 5.83 5.74 -2.30
N PHE A 104 7.07 5.28 -2.11
CA PHE A 104 7.95 5.81 -1.07
C PHE A 104 8.51 7.20 -1.39
N ASN A 105 8.26 7.74 -2.59
CA ASN A 105 8.82 9.03 -3.04
C ASN A 105 10.34 9.17 -2.77
N ALA A 106 11.05 8.03 -2.72
CA ALA A 106 12.47 7.98 -2.42
C ALA A 106 13.27 7.95 -3.73
N LYS A 107 14.23 8.86 -3.87
CA LYS A 107 15.21 8.81 -4.96
C LYS A 107 16.22 7.71 -4.62
N ILE A 108 16.11 6.57 -5.30
CA ILE A 108 17.12 5.51 -5.20
C ILE A 108 18.28 5.88 -6.13
N GLY A 109 19.44 6.20 -5.54
CA GLY A 109 20.65 6.55 -6.29
C GLY A 109 21.88 6.61 -5.39
N PRO A 110 23.09 6.67 -5.97
CA PRO A 110 24.31 6.88 -5.18
C PRO A 110 24.15 8.12 -4.30
N LYS A 111 24.51 8.01 -3.01
CA LYS A 111 24.47 9.12 -2.06
C LYS A 111 25.35 10.26 -2.61
N ARG A 112 24.72 11.28 -3.20
CA ARG A 112 25.44 12.51 -3.57
C ARG A 112 25.78 13.23 -2.27
N ALA A 113 27.06 13.31 -1.96
CA ALA A 113 27.56 14.11 -0.85
C ALA A 113 27.53 15.59 -1.25
N SER A 114 26.34 16.19 -1.26
CA SER A 114 26.11 17.64 -1.13
C SER A 114 24.68 17.97 -1.52
N GLU A 115 23.88 18.34 -0.54
CA GLU A 115 22.79 19.32 -0.68
C GLU A 115 22.50 19.88 0.72
N GLU A 116 23.57 20.30 1.42
CA GLU A 116 23.46 21.46 2.29
C GLU A 116 23.69 22.68 1.40
N ARG A 117 22.59 23.28 0.94
CA ARG A 117 22.33 24.73 0.98
C ARG A 117 21.24 25.12 -0.02
N HIS A 118 20.10 25.45 0.58
CA HIS A 118 19.18 26.53 0.23
C HIS A 118 18.07 26.23 -0.78
N VAL A 119 16.87 26.44 -0.23
CA VAL A 119 15.63 26.81 -0.90
C VAL A 119 15.89 27.77 -2.06
N GLU A 120 15.39 27.42 -3.24
CA GLU A 120 14.92 28.41 -4.21
C GLU A 120 13.71 27.86 -4.96
N ALA A 121 12.71 28.72 -5.07
CA ALA A 121 11.39 28.43 -5.59
C ALA A 121 11.32 28.66 -7.10
N HIS A 122 10.31 28.03 -7.70
CA HIS A 122 9.72 28.25 -9.03
C HIS A 122 10.29 27.47 -10.21
N GLY A 123 9.34 26.81 -10.89
CA GLY A 123 9.53 26.08 -12.14
C GLY A 123 8.99 26.83 -13.37
N LEU A 124 8.82 26.03 -14.43
CA LEU A 124 8.65 26.36 -15.86
C LEU A 124 10.02 26.61 -16.52
N GLU A 125 10.43 25.93 -17.60
CA GLU A 125 9.72 25.48 -18.81
C GLU A 125 10.49 24.31 -19.46
N TRP A 126 9.80 23.31 -20.01
CA TRP A 126 10.40 22.37 -20.97
C TRP A 126 10.01 22.82 -22.39
N ASN A 127 10.99 23.18 -23.21
CA ASN A 127 10.81 23.26 -24.66
C ASN A 127 11.38 21.98 -25.28
N GLU A 128 10.53 21.23 -25.98
CA GLU A 128 10.94 20.20 -26.94
C GLU A 128 11.23 20.84 -28.30
N GLN A 129 12.20 20.29 -29.01
CA GLN A 129 12.46 20.57 -30.43
C GLN A 129 12.38 19.25 -31.21
#